data_AF-A0A932VKT3-F1
#
_entry.id   AF-A0A932VKT3-F1
#
_cell.length_a   1.000
_cell.length_b   1.000
_cell.length_c   1.000
_cell.angle_alpha   90.00
_cell.angle_beta   90.00
_cell.angle_gamma   90.00
#
_symmetry.space_group_name_H-M   'P 1'
#
loop_
_entity.id
_entity.type
_entity.pdbx_description
1 polymer ?
#
loop_
_entity_poly.entity_id
_entity_poly.type
_entity_poly.pdbx_seq_one_letter_code
_entity_poly.pdbx_strand_id
1 'polypeptide(L)'
;MKWLKRIFRAQPAPALAEEPADIGDLVRAGYDCEISGDVPGAEREYRRALERDPAHAQALYFLGRLAGADGRREEAIALFQGAVQQIPDEALYQLALADALLESRRFTEAVKAYEACRALQQECTVIG
;
A
#
# COMPACT_ATOMS: atom_id res chain seq x y z
N MET A 1 4.73 4.01 67.18
CA MET A 1 4.93 2.92 66.19
C MET A 1 3.59 2.28 65.83
N LYS A 2 2.94 2.72 64.74
CA LYS A 2 1.79 2.06 64.08
C LYS A 2 1.37 2.86 62.82
N TRP A 3 2.27 3.05 61.86
CA TRP A 3 1.95 3.77 60.61
C TRP A 3 2.63 3.20 59.35
N LEU A 4 2.91 1.88 59.31
CA LEU A 4 3.65 1.26 58.18
C LEU A 4 2.97 0.07 57.51
N LYS A 5 1.68 0.17 57.16
CA LYS A 5 1.09 -0.69 56.11
C LYS A 5 0.05 0.06 55.30
N ARG A 6 0.42 1.22 54.74
CA ARG A 6 -0.32 1.76 53.60
C ARG A 6 0.20 1.01 52.38
N ILE A 7 -0.50 -0.07 52.07
CA ILE A 7 -0.26 -0.94 50.93
C ILE A 7 -0.19 -0.03 49.71
N PHE A 8 1.01 0.11 49.15
CA PHE A 8 1.19 0.70 47.84
C PHE A 8 0.46 -0.24 46.89
N ARG A 9 -0.79 0.10 46.52
CA ARG A 9 -1.36 -0.45 45.30
C ARG A 9 -0.41 0.06 44.22
N ALA A 10 0.48 -0.82 43.76
CA ALA A 10 1.23 -0.57 42.54
C ALA A 10 0.17 -0.21 41.50
N GLN A 11 0.15 1.06 41.10
CA GLN A 11 -0.54 1.41 39.88
C GLN A 11 0.11 0.54 38.82
N PRO A 12 -0.64 -0.25 38.04
CA PRO A 12 -0.04 -0.89 36.88
C PRO A 12 0.63 0.24 36.09
N ALA A 13 1.89 0.04 35.70
CA ALA A 13 2.55 0.97 34.78
C ALA A 13 1.55 1.24 33.64
N PRO A 14 1.37 2.50 33.20
CA PRO A 14 0.53 2.76 32.04
C PRO A 14 1.00 1.77 30.97
N ALA A 15 0.09 0.92 30.48
CA ALA A 15 0.37 0.08 29.33
C ALA A 15 0.99 1.04 28.32
N LEU A 16 2.27 0.83 28.00
CA LEU A 16 2.99 1.69 27.07
C LEU A 16 2.07 1.79 25.87
N ALA A 17 1.49 2.97 25.65
CA ALA A 17 0.58 3.18 24.55
C ALA A 17 1.39 2.75 23.33
N GLU A 18 0.99 1.66 22.69
CA GLU A 18 1.71 1.17 21.51
C GLU A 18 1.82 2.36 20.57
N GLU A 19 3.05 2.73 20.22
CA GLU A 19 3.30 3.77 19.24
C GLU A 19 2.40 3.46 18.05
N PRO A 20 1.53 4.40 17.62
CA PRO A 20 0.57 4.12 16.58
C PRO A 20 1.34 3.65 15.35
N ALA A 21 1.03 2.43 14.87
CA ALA A 21 1.75 1.76 13.79
C ALA A 21 2.10 2.74 12.66
N ASP A 22 3.38 2.75 12.27
CA ASP A 22 3.87 3.56 11.16
C ASP A 22 3.33 3.02 9.82
N ILE A 23 3.35 3.84 8.79
CA ILE A 23 2.86 3.50 7.45
C ILE A 23 3.54 2.22 6.94
N GLY A 24 4.86 2.08 7.17
CA GLY A 24 5.61 0.88 6.77
C GLY A 24 5.13 -0.39 7.49
N ASP A 25 4.74 -0.30 8.76
CA ASP A 25 4.20 -1.44 9.51
C ASP A 25 2.80 -1.83 9.03
N LEU A 26 1.96 -0.85 8.67
CA LEU A 26 0.64 -1.08 8.10
C LEU A 26 0.74 -1.75 6.72
N VAL A 27 1.64 -1.28 5.86
CA VAL A 27 1.90 -1.89 4.55
C VAL A 27 2.44 -3.32 4.71
N ARG A 28 3.37 -3.54 5.62
CA ARG A 28 3.90 -4.88 5.91
C ARG A 28 2.81 -5.83 6.43
N ALA A 29 1.97 -5.37 7.36
CA ALA A 29 0.85 -6.16 7.86
C ALA A 29 -0.15 -6.50 6.75
N GLY A 30 -0.42 -5.56 5.83
CA GLY A 30 -1.25 -5.82 4.66
C GLY A 30 -0.66 -6.91 3.75
N TYR A 31 0.66 -6.89 3.54
CA TYR A 31 1.36 -7.89 2.76
C TYR A 31 1.35 -9.27 3.43
N ASP A 32 1.52 -9.34 4.76
CA ASP A 32 1.43 -10.58 5.54
C ASP A 32 0.00 -11.19 5.46
N CYS A 33 -1.02 -10.33 5.44
CA CYS A 33 -2.41 -10.74 5.20
C CYS A 33 -2.59 -11.31 3.77
N GLU A 34 -1.98 -10.73 2.73
CA GLU A 34 -2.01 -11.30 1.37
C GLU A 34 -1.37 -12.69 1.33
N ILE A 35 -0.21 -12.87 1.97
CA ILE A 35 0.48 -14.17 2.01
C ILE A 35 -0.35 -15.24 2.72
N SER A 36 -1.06 -14.86 3.79
CA SER A 36 -1.92 -15.77 4.53
C SER A 36 -3.30 -16.01 3.89
N GLY A 37 -3.60 -15.31 2.78
CA GLY A 37 -4.87 -15.40 2.07
C GLY A 37 -6.01 -14.59 2.70
N ASP A 38 -5.73 -13.79 3.74
CA ASP A 38 -6.69 -12.87 4.35
C ASP A 38 -6.80 -11.58 3.54
N VAL A 39 -7.47 -11.67 2.39
CA VAL A 39 -7.71 -10.52 1.49
C VAL A 39 -8.43 -9.36 2.21
N PRO A 40 -9.49 -9.58 3.02
CA PRO A 40 -10.12 -8.50 3.79
C PRO A 40 -9.17 -7.85 4.80
N GLY A 41 -8.29 -8.64 5.42
CA GLY A 41 -7.21 -8.14 6.28
C GLY A 41 -6.25 -7.23 5.53
N ALA A 42 -5.77 -7.67 4.38
CA ALA A 42 -4.84 -6.90 3.56
C ALA A 42 -5.42 -5.55 3.15
N GLU A 43 -6.66 -5.56 2.65
CA GLU A 43 -7.36 -4.36 2.23
C GLU A 43 -7.54 -3.36 3.37
N ARG A 44 -7.86 -3.83 4.57
CA ARG A 44 -7.98 -3.00 5.77
C ARG A 44 -6.66 -2.33 6.13
N GLU A 45 -5.56 -3.08 6.16
CA GLU A 45 -4.27 -2.51 6.56
C GLU A 45 -3.72 -1.52 5.52
N TYR A 46 -3.88 -1.79 4.21
CA TYR A 46 -3.53 -0.83 3.18
C TYR A 46 -4.38 0.44 3.23
N ARG A 47 -5.68 0.34 3.50
CA ARG A 47 -6.51 1.53 3.71
C ARG A 47 -6.07 2.34 4.93
N ARG A 48 -5.72 1.69 6.04
CA ARG A 48 -5.16 2.37 7.21
C ARG A 48 -3.85 3.08 6.89
N ALA A 49 -3.00 2.49 6.04
CA ALA A 49 -1.80 3.16 5.55
C ALA A 49 -2.16 4.44 4.77
N LEU A 50 -3.16 4.37 3.88
CA LEU A 50 -3.64 5.52 3.09
C LEU A 50 -4.41 6.57 3.89
N GLU A 51 -5.03 6.20 5.01
CA GLU A 51 -5.61 7.16 5.96
C GLU A 51 -4.52 8.02 6.62
N ARG A 52 -3.31 7.48 6.78
CA ARG A 52 -2.15 8.22 7.32
C ARG A 52 -1.43 9.02 6.25
N ASP A 53 -1.22 8.41 5.08
CA ASP A 53 -0.64 9.06 3.92
C ASP A 53 -1.41 8.67 2.65
N PRO A 54 -2.33 9.53 2.19
CA PRO A 54 -3.12 9.30 0.98
C PRO A 54 -2.28 9.17 -0.30
N ALA A 55 -1.02 9.62 -0.27
CA ALA A 55 -0.08 9.60 -1.38
C ALA A 55 0.96 8.48 -1.25
N HIS A 56 0.78 7.52 -0.33
CA HIS A 56 1.74 6.44 -0.16
C HIS A 56 1.72 5.46 -1.34
N ALA A 57 2.69 5.59 -2.25
CA ALA A 57 2.70 4.91 -3.55
C ALA A 57 2.57 3.37 -3.45
N GLN A 58 3.26 2.76 -2.48
CA GLN A 58 3.23 1.31 -2.31
C GLN A 58 1.87 0.80 -1.80
N ALA A 59 1.23 1.53 -0.88
CA ALA A 59 -0.11 1.17 -0.40
C ALA A 59 -1.17 1.37 -1.49
N LEU A 60 -1.06 2.45 -2.29
CA LEU A 60 -1.91 2.66 -3.46
C LEU A 60 -1.79 1.49 -4.45
N TYR A 61 -0.55 1.08 -4.75
CA TYR A 61 -0.29 -0.06 -5.63
C TYR A 61 -0.90 -1.36 -5.10
N PHE A 62 -0.66 -1.73 -3.84
CA PHE A 62 -1.18 -2.98 -3.30
C PHE A 62 -2.71 -2.99 -3.19
N LEU A 63 -3.32 -1.88 -2.74
CA LEU A 63 -4.77 -1.76 -2.72
C LEU A 63 -5.36 -1.85 -4.15
N GLY A 64 -4.68 -1.26 -5.13
CA GLY A 64 -5.06 -1.35 -6.55
C GLY A 64 -5.04 -2.78 -7.08
N ARG A 65 -4.02 -3.56 -6.72
CA ARG A 65 -3.95 -5.00 -7.04
C ARG A 65 -5.14 -5.78 -6.47
N LEU A 66 -5.46 -5.55 -5.20
CA LEU A 66 -6.60 -6.22 -4.55
C LEU A 66 -7.92 -5.83 -5.23
N ALA A 67 -8.12 -4.54 -5.53
CA ALA A 67 -9.30 -4.07 -6.24
C ALA A 67 -9.42 -4.68 -7.64
N GLY A 68 -8.31 -4.80 -8.37
CA GLY A 68 -8.27 -5.44 -9.69
C GLY A 68 -8.65 -6.92 -9.63
N ALA A 69 -8.09 -7.66 -8.67
CA ALA A 69 -8.41 -9.07 -8.45
C ALA A 69 -9.89 -9.30 -8.08
N ASP A 70 -10.52 -8.33 -7.40
CA ASP A 70 -11.93 -8.32 -7.02
C ASP A 70 -12.85 -7.79 -8.14
N GLY A 71 -12.29 -7.45 -9.32
CA GLY A 71 -13.05 -6.94 -10.48
C GLY A 71 -13.49 -5.47 -10.37
N ARG A 72 -13.04 -4.75 -9.33
CA ARG A 72 -13.26 -3.30 -9.14
C ARG A 72 -12.29 -2.50 -10.01
N ARG A 73 -12.43 -2.65 -11.32
CA ARG A 73 -11.47 -2.19 -12.33
C ARG A 73 -11.18 -0.70 -12.30
N GLU A 74 -12.21 0.14 -12.19
CA GLU A 74 -12.02 1.60 -12.18
C GLU A 74 -11.35 2.09 -10.89
N GLU A 75 -11.62 1.43 -9.75
CA GLU A 75 -10.91 1.71 -8.51
C GLU A 75 -9.44 1.31 -8.63
N ALA A 76 -9.14 0.14 -9.20
CA ALA A 76 -7.78 -0.30 -9.45
C ALA A 76 -7.01 0.70 -10.34
N ILE A 77 -7.62 1.16 -11.44
CA ILE A 77 -7.02 2.17 -12.32
C ILE A 77 -6.72 3.46 -11.55
N ALA A 78 -7.68 3.98 -10.77
CA ALA A 78 -7.48 5.19 -10.00
C ALA A 78 -6.34 5.06 -8.96
N LEU A 79 -6.26 3.91 -8.29
CA LEU A 79 -5.21 3.60 -7.32
C LEU A 79 -3.84 3.49 -7.99
N PHE A 80 -3.74 2.80 -9.13
CA PHE A 80 -2.49 2.71 -9.88
C PHE A 80 -2.05 4.06 -10.47
N GLN A 81 -3.00 4.87 -10.96
CA GLN A 81 -2.71 6.26 -11.36
C GLN A 81 -2.14 7.07 -10.21
N GLY A 82 -2.71 6.91 -9.00
CA GLY A 82 -2.17 7.50 -7.78
C GLY A 82 -0.72 7.07 -7.54
N ALA A 83 -0.43 5.77 -7.58
CA ALA A 83 0.94 5.26 -7.37
C ALA A 83 1.93 5.82 -8.41
N VAL A 84 1.54 5.84 -9.69
CA VAL A 84 2.34 6.41 -10.79
C VAL A 84 2.58 7.92 -10.62
N GLN A 85 1.60 8.68 -10.13
CA GLN A 85 1.80 10.12 -9.89
C GLN A 85 2.86 10.40 -8.82
N GLN A 86 3.01 9.51 -7.85
CA GLN A 86 3.96 9.67 -6.74
C GLN A 86 5.35 9.19 -7.12
N ILE A 87 5.44 8.08 -7.87
CA ILE A 87 6.71 7.54 -8.36
C ILE A 87 6.55 7.23 -9.86
N PRO A 88 6.72 8.22 -10.75
CA PRO A 88 6.50 8.05 -12.19
C PRO A 88 7.51 7.13 -12.85
N ASP A 89 8.71 7.03 -12.27
CA ASP A 89 9.84 6.25 -12.79
C ASP A 89 9.85 4.80 -12.29
N GLU A 90 8.82 4.38 -11.55
CA GLU A 90 8.65 3.00 -11.13
C GLU A 90 7.92 2.18 -12.22
N ALA A 91 8.69 1.40 -12.97
CA ALA A 91 8.19 0.58 -14.07
C ALA A 91 7.09 -0.40 -13.61
N LEU A 92 7.15 -0.90 -12.36
CA LEU A 92 6.11 -1.78 -11.81
C LEU A 92 4.74 -1.10 -11.75
N TYR A 93 4.69 0.17 -11.35
CA TYR A 93 3.43 0.91 -11.22
C TYR A 93 2.85 1.27 -12.59
N GLN A 94 3.72 1.65 -13.53
CA GLN A 94 3.34 1.88 -14.92
C GLN A 94 2.76 0.62 -15.57
N LEU A 95 3.40 -0.53 -15.33
CA LEU A 95 2.93 -1.82 -15.84
C LEU A 95 1.55 -2.19 -15.28
N ALA A 96 1.36 -2.07 -13.96
CA ALA A 96 0.08 -2.38 -13.34
C ALA A 96 -1.06 -1.47 -13.83
N LEU A 97 -0.77 -0.18 -14.05
CA LEU A 97 -1.72 0.72 -14.68
C LEU A 97 -2.05 0.29 -16.12
N ALA A 98 -1.04 -0.07 -16.90
CA ALA A 98 -1.22 -0.50 -18.29
C ALA A 98 -2.10 -1.76 -18.38
N ASP A 99 -1.83 -2.76 -17.53
CA ASP A 99 -2.60 -4.00 -17.46
C ASP A 99 -4.06 -3.74 -17.06
N ALA A 100 -4.29 -2.91 -16.04
CA ALA A 100 -5.64 -2.55 -15.59
C ALA A 100 -6.44 -1.80 -16.67
N LEU A 101 -5.79 -0.90 -17.41
CA LEU A 101 -6.38 -0.19 -18.55
C LEU A 101 -6.70 -1.13 -19.70
N LEU A 102 -5.82 -2.09 -19.99
CA LEU A 102 -6.01 -3.11 -21.02
C LEU A 102 -7.22 -4.00 -20.71
N GLU A 103 -7.32 -4.49 -19.47
CA GLU A 103 -8.46 -5.30 -19.02
C GLU A 103 -9.79 -4.53 -19.11
N SER A 104 -9.73 -3.22 -18.90
CA SER A 104 -10.87 -2.29 -19.03
C SER A 104 -11.13 -1.83 -20.47
N ARG A 105 -10.41 -2.37 -21.46
CA ARG A 105 -10.50 -2.02 -22.89
C ARG A 105 -10.20 -0.56 -23.20
N ARG A 106 -9.46 0.14 -22.33
CA ARG A 106 -8.99 1.52 -22.52
C ARG A 106 -7.66 1.50 -23.28
N PHE A 107 -7.69 0.95 -24.49
CA PHE A 107 -6.50 0.57 -25.26
C PHE A 107 -5.53 1.75 -25.51
N THR A 108 -6.05 2.93 -25.85
CA THR A 108 -5.22 4.11 -26.13
C THR A 108 -4.42 4.55 -24.90
N GLU A 109 -4.98 4.42 -23.71
CA GLU A 109 -4.31 4.77 -22.46
C GLU A 109 -3.34 3.67 -22.04
N ALA A 110 -3.73 2.40 -22.22
CA ALA A 110 -2.87 1.25 -21.96
C ALA A 110 -1.56 1.30 -22.79
N VAL A 111 -1.66 1.64 -24.08
CA VAL A 111 -0.49 1.79 -24.96
C VAL A 111 0.48 2.84 -24.41
N LYS A 112 -0.02 4.01 -24.00
CA LYS A 112 0.82 5.07 -23.41
C LYS A 112 1.53 4.60 -22.13
N ALA A 113 0.83 3.88 -21.26
CA ALA A 113 1.42 3.36 -20.03
C ALA A 113 2.48 2.27 -20.31
N TYR A 114 2.26 1.38 -21.29
CA TYR A 114 3.27 0.42 -21.71
C TYR A 114 4.50 1.08 -22.35
N GLU A 115 4.31 2.14 -23.14
CA GLU A 115 5.42 2.92 -23.71
C GLU A 115 6.28 3.56 -22.61
N ALA A 116 5.65 4.13 -21.58
CA ALA A 116 6.35 4.68 -20.42
C ALA A 116 7.15 3.59 -19.68
N CYS A 117 6.54 2.43 -19.41
CA CYS A 117 7.22 1.30 -18.78
C CYS A 117 8.45 0.83 -19.59
N ARG A 118 8.32 0.71 -20.92
CA ARG A 118 9.42 0.29 -21.80
C ARG A 118 10.57 1.30 -21.83
N ALA A 119 10.28 2.60 -21.82
CA ALA A 119 11.30 3.63 -21.78
C ALA A 119 12.17 3.50 -20.52
N LEU A 120 11.54 3.32 -19.36
CA LEU A 120 12.24 3.14 -18.07
C LEU A 120 13.13 1.89 -18.05
N GLN A 121 12.66 0.78 -18.62
CA GLN A 121 13.46 -0.46 -18.72
C GLN A 121 14.69 -0.29 -19.63
N GLN A 122 14.54 0.46 -20.72
CA GLN A 122 15.64 0.75 -21.65
C GLN A 122 16.68 1.66 -21.00
N GLU A 123 16.26 2.68 -20.26
CA GLU A 123 17.15 3.57 -19.51
C GLU A 123 17.99 2.81 -18.48
N CYS A 124 17.39 1.85 -17.77
CA CYS A 124 18.13 0.98 -16.84
C CYS A 124 19.21 0.12 -17.54
N THR A 125 18.98 -0.28 -18.80
CA THR A 125 19.92 -1.14 -19.55
C THR A 125 21.10 -0.37 -20.16
N VAL A 126 20.97 0.95 -20.35
CA VAL A 126 21.98 1.78 -21.05
C VAL A 126 23.02 2.36 -20.07
N ILE A 127 22.80 2.26 -18.76
CA ILE A 127 23.69 2.79 -17.71
C ILE A 127 24.60 1.68 -17.10
N GLY A 128 24.56 0.47 -17.66
CA GLY A 128 25.36 -0.69 -17.22
C GLY A 128 26.68 -0.88 -17.96
#